data_AF-A0A349HIH0-F1
#
_entry.id   AF-A0A349HIH0-F1
#
_cell.length_a   1.000
_cell.length_b   1.000
_cell.length_c   1.000
_cell.angle_alpha   90.00
_cell.angle_beta   90.00
_cell.angle_gamma   90.00
#
_symmetry.space_group_name_H-M   'P 1'
#
loop_
_entity.id
_entity.type
_entity.pdbx_description
1 polymer ?
#
loop_
_entity_poly.entity_id
_entity_poly.type
_entity_poly.pdbx_seq_one_letter_code
_entity_poly.pdbx_strand_id
1 'polypeptide(L)' 'MEISGAKLVIKLLEQQRIDIVCGIPGGSNLPIYDALRDSSIKHI' A
#
# COMPACT_ATOMS: atom_id res chain seq x y z
N MET A 1 4.91 7.32 -17.63
CA MET A 1 5.17 7.54 -16.20
C MET A 1 5.47 6.18 -15.59
N GLU A 2 6.63 6.00 -14.97
CA GLU A 2 6.93 4.78 -14.21
C GLU A 2 6.27 4.88 -12.83
N ILE A 3 5.65 3.79 -12.38
CA ILE A 3 5.07 3.65 -11.03
C ILE A 3 5.87 2.58 -10.29
N SER A 4 6.17 2.79 -9.01
CA SER A 4 6.85 1.77 -8.22
C SER A 4 5.95 0.55 -7.99
N GLY A 5 6.55 -0.63 -7.82
CA GLY A 5 5.81 -1.86 -7.53
C GLY A 5 4.92 -1.72 -6.29
N ALA A 6 5.40 -1.02 -5.25
CA ALA A 6 4.61 -0.74 -4.06
C ALA A 6 3.34 0.08 -4.36
N LYS A 7 3.47 1.18 -5.10
CA LYS A 7 2.32 2.01 -5.49
C LYS A 7 1.36 1.26 -6.42
N LEU A 8 1.87 0.37 -7.27
CA LEU A 8 1.03 -0.48 -8.11
C LEU A 8 0.17 -1.43 -7.26
N VAL A 9 0.77 -2.10 -6.28
CA VAL A 9 0.04 -3.00 -5.38
C VAL A 9 -1.07 -2.26 -4.64
N ILE A 10 -0.76 -1.09 -4.05
CA ILE A 10 -1.76 -0.31 -3.30
C ILE A 10 -2.91 0.15 -4.20
N LYS A 11 -2.64 0.65 -5.41
CA LYS A 11 -3.70 1.01 -6.37
C LYS A 11 -4.58 -0.18 -6.76
N LEU A 12 -4.00 -1.37 -6.93
CA LEU A 12 -4.78 -2.57 -7.24
C LEU A 12 -5.70 -2.95 -6.07
N LEU A 13 -5.23 -2.84 -4.83
CA LEU A 13 -6.05 -3.06 -3.64
C LEU A 13 -7.22 -2.07 -3.55
N GLU A 14 -6.97 -0.78 -3.81
CA GLU A 14 -8.02 0.25 -3.87
C GLU A 14 -9.07 -0.07 -4.95
N GLN A 15 -8.63 -0.50 -6.15
CA GLN A 15 -9.54 -0.91 -7.23
C GLN A 15 -10.41 -2.11 -6.87
N GLN A 16 -9.89 -3.02 -6.06
CA GLN A 16 -10.64 -4.15 -5.50
C GLN A 16 -11.52 -3.75 -4.29
N ARG A 17 -11.60 -2.45 -3.96
CA ARG A 17 -12.37 -1.91 -2.84
C ARG A 17 -11.95 -2.51 -1.49
N ILE A 18 -10.65 -2.72 -1.31
CA ILE A 18 -10.09 -3.10 -0.02
C ILE A 18 -9.90 -1.83 0.83
N ASP A 19 -10.59 -1.77 1.96
CA ASP A 19 -10.56 -0.60 2.85
C ASP A 19 -9.55 -0.75 4.00
N ILE A 20 -9.13 -1.97 4.32
CA ILE A 20 -8.28 -2.28 5.48
C ILE A 20 -7.20 -3.29 5.11
N VAL A 21 -5.94 -3.00 5.50
CA VAL A 21 -4.80 -3.92 5.38
C VAL A 21 -4.09 -4.00 6.72
N CYS A 22 -3.75 -5.21 7.16
CA CYS A 22 -3.01 -5.43 8.41
C CYS A 22 -1.54 -5.76 8.13
N GLY A 23 -0.63 -5.37 9.03
CA GLY A 23 0.79 -5.65 8.83
C GLY A 23 1.70 -5.22 9.97
N ILE A 24 2.96 -5.65 9.90
CA ILE A 24 4.03 -5.17 10.79
C ILE A 24 5.13 -4.51 9.92
N PRO A 25 5.56 -3.28 10.23
CA PRO A 25 6.59 -2.60 9.46
C PRO A 25 7.95 -3.26 9.67
N GLY A 26 8.76 -3.29 8.60
CA GLY A 26 10.13 -3.79 8.59
C GLY A 26 10.88 -3.27 7.37
N GLY A 27 12.22 -3.22 7.43
CA GLY A 27 13.04 -2.53 6.42
C GLY A 27 12.70 -2.87 4.96
N SER A 28 12.48 -4.15 4.67
CA SER A 28 12.16 -4.62 3.31
C SER A 28 10.74 -4.27 2.83
N ASN A 29 9.78 -4.06 3.73
CA ASN A 29 8.39 -3.76 3.38
C ASN A 29 8.02 -2.28 3.55
N LEU A 30 8.92 -1.43 4.06
CA LEU A 30 8.72 0.02 4.17
C LEU A 30 8.18 0.69 2.90
N PRO A 31 8.61 0.35 1.67
CA PRO A 31 8.04 0.96 0.47
C PRO A 31 6.52 0.74 0.31
N ILE A 32 5.98 -0.36 0.83
CA ILE A 32 4.53 -0.62 0.88
C ILE A 32 3.86 0.35 1.87
N TYR A 33 4.46 0.58 3.03
CA TYR A 33 3.95 1.54 4.02
C TYR A 33 4.00 2.97 3.52
N ASP A 34 5.07 3.35 2.80
CA ASP A 34 5.17 4.64 2.15
C ASP A 34 4.04 4.82 1.12
N ALA A 35 3.73 3.78 0.34
CA ALA A 35 2.62 3.80 -0.60
C ALA A 35 1.24 3.78 0.09
N LEU A 36 1.08 3.03 1.19
CA LEU A 36 -0.15 2.99 2.01
C LEU A 36 -0.45 4.36 2.62
N ARG A 37 0.57 5.12 3.02
CA ARG A 37 0.43 6.46 3.59
C ARG A 37 -0.29 7.43 2.65
N ASP A 38 -0.12 7.25 1.34
CA ASP A 38 -0.75 8.08 0.30
C ASP A 38 -2.12 7.52 -0.15
N SER A 39 -2.59 6.41 0.42
CA SER A 39 -3.81 5.70 0.01
C SER A 39 -5.00 5.97 0.92
N SER A 40 -6.21 5.62 0.48
CA SER A 40 -7.40 5.62 1.35
C SER A 40 -7.50 4.39 2.27
N ILE A 41 -6.59 3.42 2.12
CA ILE A 41 -6.62 2.16 2.86
C ILE A 41 -6.16 2.38 4.30
N LYS A 42 -6.96 1.91 5.26
CA LYS A 42 -6.62 1.94 6.68
C LYS A 42 -5.66 0.80 7.03
N HIS A 43 -4.48 1.13 7.55
CA HIS A 43 -3.58 0.14 8.11
C HIS A 43 -3.94 -0.21 9.56
N ILE A 44 -3.82 -1.49 9.93
CA ILE A 44 -3.92 -2.00 11.32
C ILE A 44 -2.60 -2.65 11.72
#